data_AF-A0A7W7WDU3-F1
#
_entry.id   AF-A0A7W7WDU3-F1
#
_cell.length_a   1.000
_cell.length_b   1.000
_cell.length_c   1.000
_cell.angle_alpha   90.00
_cell.angle_beta   90.00
_cell.angle_gamma   90.00
#
_symmetry.space_group_name_H-M   'P 1'
#
loop_
_entity.id
_entity.type
_entity.pdbx_description
1 polymer ?
#
loop_
_entity_poly.entity_id
_entity_poly.type
_entity_poly.pdbx_seq_one_letter_code
_entity_poly.pdbx_strand_id
1 'polypeptide(L)'
;MQVELALEELETLASALVRLKFEDDEPPEPYFGSPRLAVAHRRIVDSIILESERIGDSGRAAQWESWRKWSARGYEKGVVVRYASSLDVWDQWGDGQKLEVLRTCSAPFAPSEEELEELRNEIDAVRNSPSSDGLSPGA
;
A
#
# COMPACT_ATOMS: atom_id res chain seq x y z
N MET A 1 28.73 2.14 8.37
CA MET A 1 28.75 2.49 6.94
C MET A 1 27.45 3.22 6.65
N GLN A 2 27.51 4.52 6.39
CA GLN A 2 26.36 5.26 5.87
C GLN A 2 26.41 5.15 4.34
N VAL A 3 25.30 4.75 3.74
CA VAL A 3 25.14 4.80 2.28
C VAL A 3 24.46 6.13 2.00
N GLU A 4 25.15 7.02 1.29
CA GLU A 4 24.57 8.26 0.78
C GLU A 4 24.02 7.96 -0.62
N LEU A 5 22.72 8.19 -0.81
CA LEU A 5 22.05 8.08 -2.10
C LEU A 5 21.74 9.49 -2.61
N ALA A 6 22.00 9.73 -3.89
CA ALA A 6 21.53 10.91 -4.59
C ALA A 6 20.00 10.92 -4.67
N LEU A 7 19.42 12.09 -4.90
CA LEU A 7 17.96 12.26 -4.96
C LEU A 7 17.34 11.36 -6.04
N GLU A 8 17.95 11.30 -7.22
CA GLU A 8 17.51 10.47 -8.34
C GLU A 8 17.59 8.96 -8.02
N GLU A 9 18.55 8.56 -7.19
CA GLU A 9 18.68 7.17 -6.72
C GLU A 9 17.56 6.81 -5.75
N LEU A 10 17.18 7.75 -4.86
CA LEU A 10 16.03 7.58 -3.97
C LEU A 10 14.72 7.47 -4.76
N GLU A 11 14.52 8.31 -5.77
CA GLU A 11 13.32 8.27 -6.64
C GLU A 11 13.22 6.95 -7.41
N THR A 12 14.36 6.48 -7.93
CA THR A 12 14.46 5.19 -8.61
C THR A 12 14.13 4.05 -7.65
N LEU A 13 14.68 4.08 -6.44
CA LEU A 13 14.42 3.08 -5.41
C LEU A 13 12.94 3.09 -4.97
N ALA A 14 12.37 4.26 -4.73
CA ALA A 14 10.95 4.41 -4.37
C ALA A 14 10.03 3.81 -5.45
N SER A 15 10.33 4.08 -6.71
CA SER A 15 9.58 3.55 -7.86
C SER A 15 9.74 2.04 -8.00
N ALA A 16 10.96 1.52 -7.84
CA ALA A 16 11.25 0.09 -7.89
C ALA A 16 10.53 -0.68 -6.77
N LEU A 17 10.47 -0.11 -5.56
CA LEU A 17 9.75 -0.73 -4.44
C LEU A 17 8.24 -0.73 -4.64
N VAL A 18 7.66 0.30 -5.26
CA VAL A 18 6.22 0.29 -5.63
C VAL A 18 5.94 -0.80 -6.65
N ARG A 19 6.77 -0.88 -7.70
CA ARG A 19 6.63 -1.94 -8.72
C ARG A 19 6.76 -3.32 -8.09
N LEU A 20 7.81 -3.55 -7.30
CA LEU A 20 7.98 -4.79 -6.57
C LEU A 20 6.73 -5.16 -5.76
N LYS A 21 6.06 -4.19 -5.13
CA LYS A 21 4.93 -4.46 -4.25
C LYS A 21 3.60 -4.62 -4.98
N PHE A 22 3.41 -3.93 -6.10
CA PHE A 22 2.09 -3.78 -6.72
C PHE A 22 2.03 -4.17 -8.20
N GLU A 23 3.15 -4.40 -8.90
CA GLU A 23 3.15 -4.68 -10.35
C GLU A 23 2.52 -6.04 -10.70
N ASP A 24 2.71 -7.04 -9.83
CA ASP A 24 2.14 -8.37 -10.01
C ASP A 24 0.73 -8.47 -9.41
N ASP A 25 -0.13 -9.25 -10.08
CA ASP A 25 -1.49 -9.54 -9.62
C ASP A 25 -1.51 -10.33 -8.30
N GLU A 26 -0.45 -11.10 -8.04
CA GLU A 26 -0.24 -11.79 -6.78
C GLU A 26 0.74 -11.00 -5.91
N PRO A 27 0.30 -10.50 -4.74
CA PRO A 27 1.15 -9.76 -3.81
C PRO A 27 2.39 -10.57 -3.42
N PRO A 28 3.61 -10.05 -3.62
CA PRO A 28 4.81 -10.84 -3.36
C PRO A 28 5.07 -10.95 -1.86
N GLU A 29 4.90 -12.16 -1.35
CA GLU A 29 5.31 -12.55 0.00
C GLU A 29 6.83 -12.76 0.06
N PRO A 30 7.51 -12.37 1.16
CA PRO A 30 6.97 -11.87 2.43
C PRO A 30 6.85 -10.33 2.49
N TYR A 31 6.86 -9.64 1.35
CA TYR A 31 7.11 -8.20 1.29
C TYR A 31 5.85 -7.35 1.44
N PHE A 32 4.71 -7.81 0.92
CA PHE A 32 3.49 -7.01 0.83
C PHE A 32 2.94 -6.59 2.21
N GLY A 33 2.91 -7.54 3.16
CA GLY A 33 2.51 -7.31 4.55
C GLY A 33 3.64 -6.90 5.50
N SER A 34 4.86 -6.63 5.00
CA SER A 34 6.04 -6.41 5.86
C SER A 34 6.07 -5.01 6.50
N PRO A 35 5.97 -4.90 7.85
CA PRO A 35 6.05 -3.59 8.52
C PRO A 35 7.41 -2.93 8.33
N ARG A 36 8.48 -3.73 8.22
CA ARG A 36 9.84 -3.23 8.01
C ARG A 36 9.98 -2.57 6.63
N LEU A 37 9.44 -3.23 5.60
CA LEU A 37 9.48 -2.66 4.25
C LEU A 37 8.61 -1.41 4.17
N ALA A 38 7.41 -1.42 4.75
CA ALA A 38 6.53 -0.26 4.80
C ALA A 38 7.21 0.96 5.44
N VAL A 39 7.89 0.78 6.57
CA VAL A 39 8.64 1.85 7.24
C VAL A 39 9.82 2.33 6.38
N ALA A 40 10.58 1.41 5.79
CA ALA A 40 11.71 1.78 4.93
C ALA A 40 11.25 2.58 3.70
N HIS A 41 10.17 2.15 3.04
CA HIS A 41 9.64 2.79 1.85
C HIS A 41 9.09 4.19 2.14
N ARG A 42 8.37 4.36 3.26
CA ARG A 42 7.93 5.69 3.71
C ARG A 42 9.11 6.62 3.95
N ARG A 43 10.15 6.15 4.65
CA ARG A 43 11.36 6.94 4.91
C ARG A 43 12.05 7.38 3.62
N ILE A 44 12.11 6.52 2.60
CA ILE A 44 12.67 6.89 1.29
C ILE A 44 11.88 8.04 0.68
N VAL A 45 10.55 7.95 0.66
CA VAL A 45 9.67 9.02 0.13
C VAL A 45 9.81 10.31 0.93
N ASP A 46 9.82 10.22 2.26
CA ASP A 46 10.04 11.36 3.14
C ASP A 46 11.42 12.01 2.88
N SER A 47 12.47 11.21 2.67
CA SER A 47 13.80 11.71 2.31
C SER A 47 13.83 12.43 0.96
N ILE A 48 13.09 11.95 -0.04
CA ILE A 48 12.98 12.63 -1.35
C ILE A 48 12.33 14.00 -1.18
N ILE A 49 11.24 14.09 -0.42
CA ILE A 49 10.51 15.33 -0.17
C ILE A 49 11.41 16.32 0.58
N LEU A 50 12.00 15.90 1.70
CA LEU A 50 12.87 16.74 2.53
C LEU A 50 14.10 17.24 1.75
N GLU A 51 14.72 16.38 0.94
CA GLU A 51 15.89 16.77 0.16
C GLU A 51 15.52 17.74 -0.97
N SER A 52 14.37 17.55 -1.62
CA SER A 52 13.84 18.47 -2.63
C SER A 52 13.58 19.86 -2.03
N GLU A 53 12.97 19.93 -0.84
CA GLU A 53 12.79 21.19 -0.11
C GLU A 53 14.13 21.84 0.26
N ARG A 54 15.10 21.04 0.73
CA ARG A 54 16.43 21.51 1.13
C ARG A 54 17.19 22.19 -0.02
N ILE A 55 17.05 21.67 -1.25
CA ILE A 55 17.68 22.26 -2.45
C ILE A 55 16.83 23.36 -3.10
N GLY A 56 15.64 23.66 -2.56
CA GLY A 56 14.74 24.70 -3.06
C GLY A 56 13.84 24.27 -4.22
N ASP A 57 13.75 22.98 -4.53
CA ASP A 57 12.86 22.43 -5.56
C ASP A 57 11.48 22.10 -4.97
N SER A 58 10.70 23.15 -4.71
CA SER A 58 9.34 23.02 -4.16
C SER A 58 8.35 22.33 -5.11
N GLY A 59 8.61 22.36 -6.42
CA GLY A 59 7.80 21.67 -7.42
C GLY A 59 7.94 20.15 -7.28
N ARG A 60 9.17 19.66 -7.19
CA ARG A 60 9.46 18.23 -6.97
C ARG A 60 8.92 17.74 -5.63
N ALA A 61 9.09 18.51 -4.55
CA ALA A 61 8.51 18.18 -3.25
C ALA A 61 6.98 18.04 -3.31
N ALA A 62 6.29 19.01 -3.90
CA ALA A 62 4.82 18.98 -4.07
C ALA A 62 4.35 17.81 -4.95
N GLN A 63 5.14 17.44 -5.97
CA GLN A 63 4.84 16.28 -6.81
C GLN A 63 4.87 14.97 -6.00
N TRP A 64 5.89 14.77 -5.16
CA TRP A 64 6.00 13.57 -4.32
C TRP A 64 4.95 13.54 -3.19
N GLU A 65 4.63 14.70 -2.61
CA GLU A 65 3.50 14.86 -1.68
C GLU A 65 2.15 14.53 -2.33
N SER A 66 1.94 14.95 -3.57
CA SER A 66 0.75 14.57 -4.33
C SER A 66 0.75 13.07 -4.66
N TRP A 67 1.90 12.53 -5.05
CA TRP A 67 2.07 11.13 -5.40
C TRP A 67 1.75 10.20 -4.22
N ARG A 68 2.14 10.53 -2.98
CA ARG A 68 1.87 9.65 -1.83
C ARG A 68 0.40 9.61 -1.40
N LYS A 69 -0.48 10.44 -1.97
CA LYS A 69 -1.92 10.47 -1.62
C LYS A 69 -2.60 9.18 -2.04
N TRP A 70 -3.37 8.60 -1.13
CA TRP A 70 -4.07 7.33 -1.35
C TRP A 70 -5.31 7.45 -2.25
N SER A 71 -6.00 8.59 -2.23
CA SER A 71 -7.20 8.82 -3.04
C SER A 71 -7.00 8.60 -4.54
N ALA A 72 -5.78 8.79 -5.06
CA ALA A 72 -5.43 8.57 -6.46
C ALA A 72 -5.01 7.12 -6.80
N ARG A 73 -5.03 6.19 -5.84
CA ARG A 73 -4.42 4.85 -5.93
C ARG A 73 -5.40 3.72 -6.18
N GLY A 74 -6.26 3.88 -7.19
CA GLY A 74 -7.32 2.92 -7.50
C GLY A 74 -6.81 1.50 -7.78
N TYR A 75 -5.69 1.37 -8.49
CA TYR A 75 -5.10 0.06 -8.78
C TYR A 75 -4.51 -0.59 -7.51
N GLU A 76 -3.68 0.15 -6.76
CA GLU A 76 -3.05 -0.37 -5.55
C GLU A 76 -4.07 -0.68 -4.44
N LYS A 77 -5.17 0.07 -4.38
CA LYS A 77 -6.35 -0.28 -3.55
C LYS A 77 -6.86 -1.68 -3.87
N GLY A 78 -7.08 -1.98 -5.16
CA GLY A 78 -7.55 -3.30 -5.60
C GLY A 78 -6.58 -4.43 -5.22
N VAL A 79 -5.27 -4.20 -5.32
CA VAL A 79 -4.25 -5.17 -4.87
C VAL A 79 -4.33 -5.39 -3.36
N VAL A 80 -4.45 -4.33 -2.56
CA VAL A 80 -4.60 -4.45 -1.10
C VAL A 80 -5.88 -5.18 -0.72
N VAL A 81 -7.01 -4.88 -1.38
CA VAL A 81 -8.29 -5.58 -1.13
C VAL A 81 -8.15 -7.07 -1.41
N ARG A 82 -7.59 -7.44 -2.58
CA ARG A 82 -7.37 -8.84 -2.97
C ARG A 82 -6.46 -9.58 -1.99
N TYR A 83 -5.38 -8.93 -1.56
CA TYR A 83 -4.47 -9.49 -0.57
C TYR A 83 -5.16 -9.70 0.78
N ALA A 84 -5.77 -8.66 1.34
CA ALA A 84 -6.35 -8.73 2.67
C ALA A 84 -7.57 -9.66 2.72
N SER A 85 -8.36 -9.72 1.64
CA SER A 85 -9.50 -10.63 1.54
C SER A 85 -9.10 -12.10 1.41
N SER A 86 -7.86 -12.43 1.05
CA SER A 86 -7.36 -13.81 1.02
C SER A 86 -6.76 -14.27 2.36
N LEU A 87 -6.59 -13.37 3.35
CA LEU A 87 -6.02 -13.73 4.64
C LEU A 87 -7.03 -14.51 5.51
N ASP A 88 -6.73 -15.77 5.82
CA ASP A 88 -7.56 -16.61 6.71
C ASP A 88 -7.74 -16.03 8.12
N VAL A 89 -6.78 -15.23 8.56
CA VAL A 89 -6.76 -14.60 9.89
C VAL A 89 -7.55 -13.29 9.95
N TRP A 90 -8.05 -12.79 8.81
CA TRP A 90 -8.73 -11.48 8.74
C TRP A 90 -9.91 -11.38 9.72
N ASP A 91 -10.75 -12.42 9.79
CA ASP A 91 -11.95 -12.43 10.64
C ASP A 91 -11.62 -12.63 12.13
N GLN A 92 -10.37 -13.01 12.45
CA GLN A 92 -9.90 -13.19 13.82
C GLN A 92 -9.33 -11.89 14.40
N TRP A 93 -8.99 -10.93 13.54
CA TRP A 93 -8.41 -9.66 13.94
C TRP A 93 -9.47 -8.67 14.39
N GLY A 94 -9.16 -7.96 15.47
CA GLY A 94 -9.93 -6.79 15.86
C GLY A 94 -9.70 -5.62 14.89
N ASP A 95 -10.61 -4.66 14.91
CA ASP A 95 -10.59 -3.48 14.03
C ASP A 95 -9.23 -2.76 14.01
N GLY A 96 -8.63 -2.53 15.18
CA GLY A 96 -7.32 -1.88 15.27
C GLY A 96 -6.22 -2.64 14.54
N GLN A 97 -6.20 -3.97 14.63
CA GLN A 97 -5.22 -4.82 13.95
C GLN A 97 -5.44 -4.80 12.43
N LYS A 98 -6.69 -4.87 11.98
CA LYS A 98 -7.04 -4.72 10.55
C LYS A 98 -6.50 -3.39 10.01
N LEU A 99 -6.77 -2.28 10.69
CA LEU A 99 -6.29 -0.96 10.27
C LEU A 99 -4.76 -0.85 10.26
N GLU A 100 -4.06 -1.45 11.24
CA GLU A 100 -2.58 -1.49 11.24
C GLU A 100 -2.00 -2.26 10.05
N VAL A 101 -2.59 -3.41 9.71
CA VAL A 101 -2.19 -4.19 8.54
C VAL A 101 -2.47 -3.41 7.26
N LEU A 102 -3.64 -2.79 7.12
CA LEU A 102 -3.97 -1.97 5.96
C LEU A 102 -2.99 -0.79 5.79
N ARG A 103 -2.61 -0.10 6.87
CA ARG A 103 -1.55 0.93 6.81
C ARG A 103 -0.24 0.38 6.27
N THR A 104 0.11 -0.85 6.63
CA THR A 104 1.34 -1.53 6.17
C THR A 104 1.23 -1.91 4.69
N CYS A 105 0.11 -2.51 4.29
CA CYS A 105 -0.17 -2.90 2.91
C CYS A 105 -0.30 -1.69 1.97
N SER A 106 -0.79 -0.54 2.44
CA SER A 106 -0.90 0.68 1.64
C SER A 106 0.41 1.48 1.52
N ALA A 107 1.45 1.17 2.31
CA ALA A 107 2.73 1.89 2.19
C ALA A 107 3.32 1.74 0.77
N PRO A 108 3.91 2.81 0.19
CA PRO A 108 4.33 4.06 0.83
C PRO A 108 3.24 5.13 0.87
N PHE A 109 2.06 4.85 0.34
CA PHE A 109 0.95 5.78 0.34
C PHE A 109 0.44 6.01 1.76
N ALA A 110 -0.17 7.19 1.96
CA ALA A 110 -0.65 7.65 3.25
C ALA A 110 -2.18 7.78 3.23
N PRO A 111 -2.93 6.68 3.40
CA PRO A 111 -4.37 6.76 3.55
C PRO A 111 -4.73 7.50 4.85
N SER A 112 -5.79 8.29 4.80
CA SER A 112 -6.44 8.83 6.00
C SER A 112 -7.12 7.73 6.81
N GLU A 113 -7.54 8.03 8.04
CA GLU A 113 -8.32 7.09 8.85
C GLU A 113 -9.65 6.71 8.17
N GLU A 114 -10.33 7.68 7.57
CA GLU A 114 -11.56 7.46 6.79
C GLU A 114 -11.30 6.52 5.60
N GLU A 115 -10.21 6.75 4.85
CA GLU A 115 -9.85 5.91 3.71
C GLU A 115 -9.45 4.47 4.13
N LEU A 116 -8.90 4.29 5.33
CA LEU A 116 -8.61 2.96 5.89
C LEU A 116 -9.88 2.24 6.33
N GLU A 117 -10.83 2.95 6.93
CA GLU A 117 -12.13 2.40 7.31
C GLU A 117 -12.94 1.99 6.07
N GLU A 118 -12.96 2.82 5.02
CA GLU A 118 -13.55 2.48 3.73
C GLU A 118 -12.94 1.19 3.17
N LEU A 119 -11.61 1.10 3.14
CA LEU A 119 -10.90 -0.07 2.63
C LEU A 119 -11.21 -1.33 3.44
N ARG A 120 -11.26 -1.23 4.77
CA ARG A 120 -11.66 -2.34 5.65
C ARG A 120 -13.08 -2.81 5.34
N ASN A 121 -14.02 -1.87 5.23
CA ASN A 121 -15.41 -2.18 4.95
C ASN A 121 -15.58 -2.84 3.56
N GLU A 122 -14.80 -2.42 2.57
CA GLU A 122 -14.76 -3.06 1.25
C GLU A 122 -14.28 -4.52 1.35
N ILE A 123 -13.22 -4.79 2.10
CA ILE A 123 -12.70 -6.15 2.31
C ILE A 123 -13.73 -7.03 3.04
N ASP A 124 -14.34 -6.50 4.11
CA ASP A 124 -15.39 -7.21 4.85
C ASP A 124 -16.60 -7.51 3.92
N ALA A 125 -16.97 -6.59 3.02
CA ALA A 125 -18.04 -6.81 2.04
C ALA A 125 -17.69 -7.90 1.01
N VAL A 126 -16.46 -7.90 0.48
CA VAL A 126 -15.97 -8.94 -0.44
C VAL A 126 -16.02 -10.31 0.22
N ARG A 127 -15.58 -10.44 1.47
CA ARG A 127 -15.58 -11.71 2.20
C ARG A 127 -16.97 -12.21 2.57
N ASN A 128 -17.90 -11.30 2.86
CA ASN A 128 -19.28 -11.64 3.21
C ASN A 128 -20.20 -11.82 2.00
N SER A 129 -19.73 -11.54 0.79
CA SER A 129 -20.50 -11.76 -0.43
C SER A 129 -20.60 -13.27 -0.70
N PRO A 130 -21.80 -13.86 -0.83
CA PRO A 130 -21.96 -15.28 -1.12
C PRO A 130 -21.32 -15.57 -2.48
N SER A 131 -20.34 -16.48 -2.51
CA SER A 131 -19.72 -16.95 -3.76
C SER A 131 -20.83 -17.45 -4.68
N SER A 132 -21.03 -16.78 -5.81
CA SER A 132 -22.02 -17.17 -6.83
C SER A 132 -21.59 -18.37 -7.67
N ASP A 133 -20.70 -19.22 -7.15
CA ASP A 133 -20.25 -20.46 -7.81
C ASP A 133 -20.98 -21.65 -7.20
N GLY A 134 -22.27 -21.70 -7.51
CA GLY A 134 -23.19 -22.77 -7.12
C GLY A 134 -24.22 -23.06 -8.20
N LEU A 135 -23.83 -23.00 -9.48
CA LEU A 135 -24.63 -23.53 -10.58
C LEU A 135 -24.14 -24.93 -10.92
N SER A 136 -24.74 -25.93 -10.29
CA SER A 136 -24.77 -27.31 -10.80
C SER A 136 -25.50 -27.36 -12.15
N PRO A 137 -24.93 -27.97 -13.19
CA PRO A 137 -25.70 -28.67 -14.22
C PRO A 137 -25.66 -30.16 -13.85
N GLY A 138 -26.73 -30.80 -13.40
CA GLY A 138 -27.97 -31.04 -14.12
C GLY A 138 -28.18 -32.55 -14.10
N ALA A 139 -29.36 -32.98 -13.64
CA ALA A 139 -29.79 -34.37 -13.58
C ALA A 139 -30.05 -34.95 -14.98
#